data_AF-G5E743-F1
#
_entry.id   AF-G5E743-F1
#
_cell.length_a   1.000
_cell.length_b   1.000
_cell.length_c   1.000
_cell.angle_alpha   90.00
_cell.angle_beta   90.00
_cell.angle_gamma   90.00
#
_symmetry.space_group_name_H-M   'P 1'
#
loop_
_entity.id
_entity.type
_entity.pdbx_description
1 polymer ?
#
loop_
_entity_poly.entity_id
_entity_poly.type
_entity_poly.pdbx_seq_one_letter_code
_entity_poly.pdbx_strand_id
1 'polypeptide(L)'
;LQGMQQATPGPGPSVPQIAQLVNLHSYVRKGMPEKFLKGEPKVLGVVQILIAVMNLSLGIIMLCVLLPFRGINPISVYVGYPLWGSVTFLASGSLSIVAGNRTTKCLVESSLGLNIASAVNASVGIIITSLSLAVFSSTYFDYHYICFQGMDGLVLTLSVLELCIAVSLSAFGCQVTCCNPDSVSTGLP
;
A
#
# COMPACT_ATOMS: atom_id res chain seq x y z
N LEU A 1 -66.80 15.91 1.56
CA LEU A 1 -66.10 14.95 2.44
C LEU A 1 -65.24 14.07 1.53
N GLN A 2 -64.03 14.52 1.18
CA GLN A 2 -62.75 14.12 1.80
C GLN A 2 -62.37 12.71 1.29
N GLY A 3 -61.52 12.53 0.28
CA GLY A 3 -60.12 12.93 0.20
C GLY A 3 -59.25 11.73 0.57
N MET A 4 -58.75 10.97 -0.42
CA MET A 4 -57.69 9.97 -0.22
C MET A 4 -56.67 10.07 -1.36
N GLN A 5 -55.50 10.61 -1.04
CA GLN A 5 -54.27 10.49 -1.82
C GLN A 5 -53.82 9.03 -1.76
N GLN A 6 -53.54 8.42 -2.92
CA GLN A 6 -52.73 7.22 -2.98
C GLN A 6 -51.44 7.57 -3.72
N ALA A 7 -50.35 7.51 -2.96
CA ALA A 7 -49.01 7.84 -3.39
C ALA A 7 -48.52 6.88 -4.48
N THR A 8 -47.97 7.46 -5.54
CA THR A 8 -47.22 6.78 -6.60
C THR A 8 -45.97 6.11 -6.00
N PRO A 9 -45.68 4.83 -6.27
CA PRO A 9 -44.36 4.28 -6.05
C PRO A 9 -43.43 4.91 -7.10
N GLY A 10 -42.50 5.75 -6.66
CA GLY A 10 -41.44 6.24 -7.54
C GLY A 10 -40.67 5.06 -8.15
N PRO A 11 -40.24 5.14 -9.43
CA PRO A 11 -39.50 4.06 -10.04
C PRO A 11 -38.14 3.93 -9.32
N GLY A 12 -37.95 2.82 -8.61
CA GLY A 12 -36.64 2.43 -8.09
C GLY A 12 -35.61 2.33 -9.23
N PRO A 13 -34.31 2.42 -8.92
CA PRO A 13 -33.27 2.40 -9.94
C PRO A 13 -33.39 1.12 -10.77
N SER A 14 -33.53 1.29 -12.08
CA SER A 14 -33.69 0.15 -12.99
C SER A 14 -32.45 -0.74 -12.96
N VAL A 15 -32.67 -2.05 -12.75
CA VAL A 15 -31.65 -3.12 -12.73
C VAL A 15 -30.59 -3.04 -13.86
N PRO A 16 -30.89 -2.57 -15.09
CA PRO A 16 -29.88 -2.41 -16.14
C PRO A 16 -28.79 -1.39 -15.82
N GLN A 17 -29.10 -0.31 -15.10
CA GLN A 17 -28.14 0.76 -14.79
C GLN A 17 -27.12 0.35 -13.74
N ILE A 18 -27.55 -0.44 -12.74
CA ILE A 18 -26.65 -1.00 -11.73
C ILE A 18 -25.72 -2.02 -12.37
N ALA A 19 -26.24 -2.88 -13.25
CA ALA A 19 -25.42 -3.85 -13.98
C ALA A 19 -24.37 -3.15 -14.85
N GLN A 20 -24.73 -2.07 -15.56
CA GLN A 20 -23.78 -1.28 -16.35
C GLN A 20 -22.75 -0.53 -15.49
N LEU A 21 -23.13 0.02 -14.34
CA LEU A 21 -22.20 0.70 -13.44
C LEU A 21 -21.20 -0.27 -12.81
N VAL A 22 -21.66 -1.47 -12.42
CA VAL A 22 -20.80 -2.56 -11.91
C VAL A 22 -19.87 -3.06 -13.02
N ASN A 23 -20.36 -3.21 -14.26
CA ASN A 23 -19.51 -3.63 -15.39
C ASN A 23 -18.53 -2.54 -15.82
N LEU A 24 -18.91 -1.27 -15.78
CA LEU A 24 -18.01 -0.16 -16.08
C LEU A 24 -16.95 -0.02 -14.99
N HIS A 25 -17.33 -0.14 -13.72
CA HIS A 25 -16.40 -0.15 -12.60
C HIS A 25 -15.44 -1.35 -12.67
N SER A 26 -15.92 -2.53 -13.07
CA SER A 26 -15.07 -3.70 -13.28
C SER A 26 -14.13 -3.52 -14.49
N TYR A 27 -14.61 -2.91 -15.58
CA TYR A 27 -13.83 -2.66 -16.80
C TYR A 27 -12.79 -1.56 -16.60
N VAL A 28 -13.10 -0.50 -15.86
CA VAL A 28 -12.17 0.56 -15.46
C VAL A 28 -11.15 0.03 -14.47
N ARG A 29 -11.58 -0.77 -13.48
CA ARG A 29 -10.69 -1.45 -12.52
C ARG A 29 -9.80 -2.51 -13.16
N LYS A 30 -10.23 -3.19 -14.22
CA LYS A 30 -9.39 -4.10 -15.01
C LYS A 30 -8.47 -3.35 -15.96
N GLY A 31 -9.00 -2.38 -16.70
CA GLY A 31 -8.32 -1.75 -17.84
C GLY A 31 -7.18 -0.79 -17.49
N MET A 32 -7.25 -0.07 -16.37
CA MET A 32 -6.18 0.85 -15.95
C MET A 32 -4.96 0.12 -15.36
N PRO A 33 -5.16 -0.85 -14.44
CA PRO A 33 -4.06 -1.66 -13.94
C PRO A 33 -3.52 -2.64 -15.00
N GLU A 34 -4.35 -3.43 -15.70
CA GLU A 34 -3.85 -4.46 -16.64
C GLU A 34 -2.92 -3.91 -17.74
N LYS A 35 -3.12 -2.67 -18.19
CA LYS A 35 -2.30 -2.08 -19.26
C LYS A 35 -0.90 -1.70 -18.80
N PHE A 36 -0.74 -1.23 -17.57
CA PHE A 36 0.56 -0.91 -16.98
C PHE A 36 1.26 -2.15 -16.40
N LEU A 37 0.48 -3.18 -16.06
CA LEU A 37 0.92 -4.34 -15.27
C LEU A 37 1.04 -5.62 -16.10
N LYS A 38 0.77 -5.53 -17.40
CA LYS A 38 1.20 -6.51 -18.42
C LYS A 38 2.73 -6.69 -18.50
N GLY A 39 3.51 -5.82 -17.85
CA GLY A 39 4.96 -5.94 -17.65
C GLY A 39 5.32 -6.28 -16.19
N GLU A 40 5.11 -7.55 -15.83
CA GLU A 40 5.52 -8.29 -14.63
C GLU A 40 5.28 -7.69 -13.21
N PRO A 41 4.57 -8.41 -12.30
CA PRO A 41 4.62 -8.17 -10.85
C PRO A 41 6.06 -8.19 -10.26
N LYS A 42 7.01 -8.74 -11.02
CA LYS A 42 8.45 -8.67 -10.77
C LYS A 42 8.99 -7.24 -10.70
N VAL A 43 8.61 -6.36 -11.64
CA VAL A 43 9.13 -4.98 -11.67
C VAL A 43 8.67 -4.22 -10.43
N LEU A 44 7.39 -4.33 -10.09
CA LEU A 44 6.83 -3.75 -8.87
C LEU A 44 7.51 -4.30 -7.61
N GLY A 45 7.77 -5.61 -7.56
CA GLY A 45 8.50 -6.23 -6.46
C GLY A 45 9.92 -5.68 -6.31
N VAL A 46 10.63 -5.42 -7.42
CA VAL A 46 11.93 -4.73 -7.40
C VAL A 46 11.78 -3.32 -6.83
N VAL A 47 10.73 -2.59 -7.21
CA VAL A 47 10.49 -1.24 -6.66
C VAL A 47 10.18 -1.29 -5.16
N GLN A 48 9.41 -2.27 -4.65
CA GLN A 48 9.22 -2.46 -3.20
C GLN A 48 10.55 -2.69 -2.48
N ILE A 49 11.45 -3.49 -3.05
CA ILE A 49 12.80 -3.71 -2.49
C ILE A 49 13.59 -2.40 -2.47
N LEU A 50 13.55 -1.61 -3.54
CA LEU A 50 14.24 -0.31 -3.59
C LEU A 50 13.69 0.65 -2.53
N ILE A 51 12.36 0.72 -2.38
CA ILE A 51 11.70 1.52 -1.35
C ILE A 51 12.12 1.07 0.04
N ALA A 52 12.16 -0.24 0.29
CA ALA A 52 12.59 -0.81 1.56
C ALA A 52 14.04 -0.42 1.89
N VAL A 53 14.97 -0.57 0.94
CA VAL A 53 16.38 -0.22 1.15
C VAL A 53 16.55 1.28 1.36
N MET A 54 15.81 2.12 0.63
CA MET A 54 15.84 3.57 0.82
C MET A 54 15.32 3.97 2.21
N ASN A 55 14.16 3.45 2.63
CA ASN A 55 13.60 3.71 3.95
C ASN A 55 14.51 3.21 5.08
N LEU A 56 15.11 2.02 4.92
CA LEU A 56 16.07 1.47 5.89
C LEU A 56 17.30 2.36 6.00
N SER A 57 17.85 2.81 4.88
CA SER A 57 19.01 3.70 4.84
C SER A 57 18.70 5.04 5.51
N LEU A 58 17.54 5.63 5.20
CA LEU A 58 17.07 6.86 5.85
C LEU A 58 16.92 6.65 7.37
N GLY A 59 16.33 5.54 7.81
CA GLY A 59 16.19 5.20 9.23
C GLY A 59 17.52 5.07 9.96
N ILE A 60 18.52 4.41 9.34
CA ILE A 60 19.87 4.30 9.89
C ILE A 60 20.55 5.66 9.96
N ILE A 61 20.46 6.48 8.90
CA ILE A 61 21.02 7.83 8.88
C ILE A 61 20.38 8.66 9.99
N MET A 62 19.05 8.64 10.12
CA MET A 62 18.34 9.35 11.18
C MET A 62 18.85 8.91 12.56
N LEU A 63 18.99 7.61 12.81
CA LEU A 63 19.51 7.08 14.08
C LEU A 63 20.94 7.53 14.36
N CYS A 64 21.84 7.44 13.38
CA CYS A 64 23.24 7.86 13.50
C CYS A 64 23.38 9.35 13.79
N VAL A 65 22.53 10.18 13.18
CA VAL A 65 22.50 11.63 13.41
C VAL A 65 21.90 11.97 14.78
N LEU A 66 20.97 11.16 15.27
CA LEU A 66 20.32 11.32 16.58
C LEU A 66 21.25 11.00 17.76
N LEU A 67 22.05 9.92 17.66
CA LEU A 67 22.92 9.44 18.74
C LEU A 67 23.84 10.52 19.37
N PRO A 68 24.48 11.42 18.59
CA PRO A 68 25.29 12.51 19.16
C PRO A 68 24.46 13.71 19.65
N PHE A 69 23.18 13.83 19.29
CA PHE A 69 22.32 14.98 19.61
C PHE A 69 21.34 14.65 20.74
N ARG A 70 21.47 15.33 21.90
CA ARG A 70 20.55 15.21 23.06
C ARG A 70 19.28 16.07 22.94
N GLY A 71 18.78 16.26 21.72
CA GLY A 71 17.63 17.12 21.40
C GLY A 71 16.28 16.39 21.47
N ILE A 72 15.21 17.09 21.07
CA ILE A 72 13.88 16.49 20.91
C ILE A 72 13.88 15.69 19.59
N ASN A 73 13.56 14.41 19.68
CA ASN A 73 13.63 13.50 18.55
C ASN A 73 12.31 13.47 17.76
N PRO A 74 12.34 13.39 16.42
CA PRO A 74 11.13 13.21 15.63
C PRO A 74 10.43 11.89 15.98
N ILE A 75 9.09 11.91 16.02
CA ILE A 75 8.24 10.80 16.48
C ILE A 75 8.49 9.54 15.63
N SER A 76 8.69 9.72 14.32
CA SER A 76 9.00 8.65 13.36
C SER A 76 10.21 7.80 13.77
N VAL A 77 11.27 8.44 14.27
CA VAL A 77 12.52 7.79 14.71
C VAL A 77 12.31 7.08 16.05
N TYR A 78 11.58 7.71 16.98
CA TYR A 78 11.26 7.10 18.26
C TYR A 78 10.45 5.80 18.11
N VAL A 79 9.46 5.81 17.20
CA VAL A 79 8.63 4.63 16.90
C VAL A 79 9.40 3.60 16.04
N GLY A 80 10.51 4.00 15.42
CA GLY A 80 11.35 3.13 14.61
C GLY A 80 10.71 2.69 13.29
N TYR A 81 9.70 3.42 12.80
CA TYR A 81 8.96 3.06 11.59
C TYR A 81 9.85 2.79 10.37
N PRO A 82 10.84 3.66 10.04
CA PRO A 82 11.73 3.41 8.91
C PRO A 82 12.52 2.09 9.00
N LEU A 83 12.68 1.50 10.20
CA LEU A 83 13.37 0.22 10.38
C LEU A 83 12.41 -0.96 10.18
N TRP A 84 11.36 -1.04 11.01
CA TRP A 84 10.46 -2.20 10.98
C TRP A 84 9.56 -2.20 9.74
N GLY A 85 9.13 -1.03 9.25
CA GLY A 85 8.38 -0.90 8.01
C GLY A 85 9.17 -1.43 6.82
N SER A 86 10.45 -1.07 6.72
CA SER A 86 11.36 -1.52 5.66
C SER A 86 11.52 -3.03 5.61
N VAL A 87 11.57 -3.72 6.76
CA VAL A 87 11.64 -5.19 6.80
C VAL A 87 10.40 -5.80 6.14
N THR A 88 9.22 -5.23 6.40
CA THR A 88 7.96 -5.73 5.82
C THR A 88 7.89 -5.49 4.32
N PHE A 89 8.30 -4.31 3.85
CA PHE A 89 8.35 -3.97 2.42
C PHE A 89 9.35 -4.84 1.67
N LEU A 90 10.52 -5.12 2.28
CA LEU A 90 11.55 -5.98 1.70
C LEU A 90 11.06 -7.42 1.53
N ALA A 91 10.40 -7.96 2.56
CA ALA A 91 9.82 -9.31 2.52
C ALA A 91 8.73 -9.40 1.44
N SER A 92 7.85 -8.40 1.37
CA SER A 92 6.79 -8.33 0.36
C SER A 92 7.34 -8.23 -1.05
N GLY A 93 8.29 -7.32 -1.31
CA GLY A 93 8.93 -7.16 -2.61
C GLY A 93 9.65 -8.42 -3.08
N SER A 94 10.36 -9.08 -2.18
CA SER A 94 11.03 -10.35 -2.47
C SER A 94 10.02 -11.41 -2.89
N LEU A 95 8.92 -11.58 -2.13
CA LEU A 95 7.93 -12.60 -2.44
C LEU A 95 7.13 -12.28 -3.71
N SER A 96 6.86 -11.00 -4.00
CA SER A 96 6.27 -10.53 -5.25
C SER A 96 7.13 -10.86 -6.48
N ILE A 97 8.46 -10.76 -6.37
CA ILE A 97 9.39 -11.18 -7.43
C ILE A 97 9.32 -12.69 -7.65
N VAL A 98 9.39 -13.49 -6.58
CA VAL A 98 9.37 -14.95 -6.70
C VAL A 98 8.01 -15.42 -7.22
N ALA A 99 6.90 -14.84 -6.76
CA ALA A 99 5.54 -15.13 -7.23
C ALA A 99 5.36 -14.76 -8.72
N GLY A 100 5.97 -13.66 -9.17
CA GLY A 100 5.99 -13.28 -10.58
C GLY A 100 6.80 -14.23 -11.46
N ASN A 101 7.89 -14.81 -10.94
CA ASN A 101 8.75 -15.72 -11.69
C ASN A 101 8.30 -17.19 -11.63
N ARG A 102 7.67 -17.61 -10.52
CA ARG A 102 7.12 -18.95 -10.28
C ARG A 102 5.73 -18.84 -9.70
N THR A 103 4.73 -18.91 -10.58
CA THR A 103 3.31 -18.79 -10.25
C THR A 103 2.76 -20.08 -9.62
N THR A 104 3.24 -20.44 -8.43
CA THR A 104 2.60 -21.47 -7.59
C THR A 104 1.55 -20.83 -6.70
N LYS A 105 0.44 -21.52 -6.41
CA LYS A 105 -0.64 -20.96 -5.59
C LYS A 105 -0.18 -20.42 -4.25
N CYS A 106 0.53 -21.25 -3.49
CA CYS A 106 0.99 -20.92 -2.15
C CYS A 106 1.83 -19.63 -2.18
N LEU A 107 2.65 -19.46 -3.22
CA LEU A 107 3.50 -18.29 -3.36
C LEU A 107 2.73 -17.03 -3.78
N VAL A 108 1.73 -17.16 -4.66
CA VAL A 108 0.83 -16.06 -5.03
C VAL A 108 -0.02 -15.61 -3.84
N GLU A 109 -0.57 -16.55 -3.07
CA GLU A 109 -1.36 -16.26 -1.86
C GLU A 109 -0.50 -15.64 -0.75
N SER A 110 0.71 -16.17 -0.53
CA SER A 110 1.64 -15.61 0.45
C SER A 110 2.09 -14.20 0.04
N SER A 111 2.39 -13.99 -1.25
CA SER A 111 2.71 -12.68 -1.81
C SER A 111 1.55 -11.71 -1.65
N LEU A 112 0.31 -12.14 -1.92
CA LEU A 112 -0.89 -11.35 -1.70
C LEU A 112 -1.02 -10.92 -0.23
N GLY A 113 -0.87 -11.86 0.70
CA GLY A 113 -0.92 -11.58 2.14
C GLY A 113 0.11 -10.56 2.59
N LEU A 114 1.37 -10.70 2.15
CA LEU A 114 2.44 -9.75 2.48
C LEU A 114 2.25 -8.37 1.83
N ASN A 115 1.71 -8.31 0.62
CA ASN A 115 1.38 -7.03 -0.01
C ASN A 115 0.27 -6.31 0.76
N ILE A 116 -0.76 -7.03 1.23
CA ILE A 116 -1.79 -6.43 2.09
C ILE A 116 -1.18 -5.94 3.41
N ALA A 117 -0.34 -6.77 4.06
CA ALA A 117 0.35 -6.37 5.29
C ALA A 117 1.24 -5.13 5.06
N SER A 118 1.94 -5.06 3.93
CA SER A 118 2.78 -3.91 3.56
C SER A 118 1.95 -2.67 3.30
N ALA A 119 0.78 -2.79 2.67
CA ALA A 119 -0.16 -1.67 2.53
C ALA A 119 -0.62 -1.15 3.89
N VAL A 120 -0.92 -2.04 4.85
CA VAL A 120 -1.29 -1.64 6.22
C VAL A 120 -0.11 -0.94 6.90
N ASN A 121 1.09 -1.50 6.86
CA ASN A 121 2.28 -0.89 7.46
C ASN A 121 2.62 0.46 6.83
N ALA A 122 2.51 0.59 5.51
CA ALA A 122 2.68 1.86 4.80
C ALA A 122 1.65 2.89 5.25
N SER A 123 0.38 2.50 5.44
CA SER A 123 -0.67 3.40 5.94
C SER A 123 -0.40 3.89 7.37
N VAL A 124 0.08 3.01 8.25
CA VAL A 124 0.51 3.35 9.61
C VAL A 124 1.71 4.31 9.56
N GLY A 125 2.68 4.04 8.68
CA GLY A 125 3.82 4.88 8.40
C GLY A 125 3.45 6.29 7.94
N ILE A 126 2.52 6.39 7.00
CA ILE A 126 1.99 7.67 6.51
C ILE A 126 1.39 8.48 7.66
N ILE A 127 0.59 7.85 8.54
CA ILE A 127 -0.02 8.52 9.69
C ILE A 127 1.08 9.02 10.66
N ILE A 128 2.03 8.15 11.02
CA ILE A 128 3.12 8.48 11.94
C ILE A 128 3.97 9.63 11.40
N THR A 129 4.44 9.53 10.16
CA THR A 129 5.31 10.53 9.54
C THR A 129 4.58 11.85 9.29
N SER A 130 3.31 11.80 8.87
CA SER A 130 2.48 13.01 8.72
C SER A 130 2.27 13.72 10.06
N LEU A 131 2.02 12.97 11.15
CA LEU A 131 1.89 13.52 12.48
C LEU A 131 3.22 14.11 12.97
N SER A 132 4.35 13.42 12.72
CA SER A 132 5.69 13.93 13.00
C SER A 132 5.89 15.29 12.31
N LEU A 133 5.67 15.36 10.99
CA LEU A 133 5.77 16.60 10.23
C LEU A 133 4.87 17.71 10.77
N ALA A 134 3.62 17.40 11.13
CA ALA A 134 2.66 18.38 11.63
C ALA A 134 3.08 18.96 12.99
N VAL A 135 3.54 18.11 13.92
CA VAL A 135 3.96 18.53 15.26
C VAL A 135 5.25 19.34 15.21
N PHE A 136 6.22 18.94 14.37
CA PHE A 136 7.52 19.61 14.29
C PHE A 136 7.56 20.78 13.29
N SER A 137 6.50 21.01 12.51
CA SER A 137 6.39 22.13 11.55
C SER A 137 6.49 23.52 12.20
N SER A 138 6.03 23.66 13.45
CA SER A 138 5.90 24.96 14.11
C SER A 138 7.07 25.36 15.02
N THR A 139 8.16 24.58 15.06
CA THR A 139 9.18 24.76 16.09
C THR A 139 10.61 24.78 15.54
N TYR A 140 11.28 25.91 15.77
CA TYR A 140 12.74 26.17 15.72
C TYR A 140 13.44 26.32 14.35
N PHE A 141 14.11 27.47 14.17
CA PHE A 141 15.05 27.79 13.08
C PHE A 141 16.42 27.14 13.31
N ASP A 142 16.47 25.82 13.44
CA ASP A 142 17.73 25.07 13.53
C ASP A 142 17.83 24.10 12.35
N TYR A 143 18.96 24.18 11.63
CA TYR A 143 19.25 23.42 10.42
C TYR A 143 19.11 21.92 10.61
N HIS A 144 19.32 21.42 11.84
CA HIS A 144 19.20 20.00 12.16
C HIS A 144 17.75 19.50 12.07
N TYR A 145 16.77 20.31 12.51
CA TYR A 145 15.35 19.96 12.46
C TYR A 145 14.79 20.02 11.04
N ILE A 146 15.28 20.96 10.22
CA ILE A 146 14.93 21.03 8.79
C ILE A 146 15.38 19.76 8.07
N CYS A 147 16.58 19.25 8.39
CA CYS A 147 17.07 18.00 7.81
C CYS A 147 16.18 16.81 8.20
N PHE A 148 15.83 16.67 9.48
CA PHE A 148 14.92 15.62 9.94
C PHE A 148 13.53 15.71 9.32
N GLN A 149 12.98 16.93 9.21
CA GLN A 149 11.70 17.16 8.55
C GLN A 149 11.76 16.76 7.07
N GLY A 150 12.85 17.10 6.38
CA GLY A 150 13.08 16.67 4.99
C GLY A 150 13.14 15.15 4.86
N MET A 151 13.85 14.47 5.77
CA MET A 151 13.94 13.02 5.77
C MET A 151 12.59 12.34 6.11
N ASP A 152 11.81 12.85 7.06
CA ASP A 152 10.44 12.38 7.34
C ASP A 152 9.53 12.58 6.12
N GLY A 153 9.70 13.68 5.37
CA GLY A 153 9.02 13.92 4.10
C GLY A 153 9.38 12.92 3.00
N LEU A 154 10.66 12.53 2.90
CA LEU A 154 11.10 11.46 2.01
C LEU A 154 10.49 10.11 2.39
N VAL A 155 10.52 9.76 3.68
CA VAL A 155 9.90 8.52 4.20
C VAL A 155 8.40 8.51 3.94
N LEU A 156 7.70 9.63 4.14
CA LEU A 156 6.28 9.77 3.82
C LEU A 156 6.01 9.51 2.34
N THR A 157 6.79 10.12 1.46
CA THR A 157 6.66 9.96 -0.01
C THR A 157 6.89 8.50 -0.43
N LEU A 158 7.94 7.86 0.11
CA LEU A 158 8.23 6.45 -0.13
C LEU A 158 7.13 5.53 0.41
N SER A 159 6.53 5.86 1.55
CA SER A 159 5.42 5.10 2.13
C SER A 159 4.14 5.21 1.29
N VAL A 160 3.85 6.37 0.71
CA VAL A 160 2.74 6.53 -0.25
C VAL A 160 2.99 5.69 -1.50
N LEU A 161 4.22 5.70 -2.02
CA LEU A 161 4.58 4.90 -3.19
C LEU A 161 4.44 3.39 -2.90
N GLU A 162 4.89 2.94 -1.73
CA GLU A 162 4.74 1.56 -1.27
C GLU A 162 3.27 1.17 -1.17
N LEU A 163 2.43 2.02 -0.57
CA LEU A 163 0.99 1.77 -0.48
C LEU A 163 0.36 1.57 -1.87
N CYS A 164 0.68 2.43 -2.84
CA CYS A 164 0.19 2.31 -4.21
C CYS A 164 0.62 0.99 -4.87
N ILE A 165 1.89 0.61 -4.70
CA ILE A 165 2.45 -0.62 -5.28
C ILE A 165 1.85 -1.85 -4.61
N ALA A 166 1.79 -1.87 -3.28
CA ALA A 166 1.25 -2.97 -2.49
C ALA A 166 -0.24 -3.21 -2.79
N VAL A 167 -1.05 -2.15 -2.94
CA VAL A 167 -2.45 -2.26 -3.37
C VAL A 167 -2.55 -2.79 -4.80
N SER A 168 -1.69 -2.32 -5.70
CA SER A 168 -1.67 -2.80 -7.10
C SER A 168 -1.33 -4.29 -7.16
N LEU A 169 -0.27 -4.73 -6.48
CA LEU A 169 0.14 -6.13 -6.39
C LEU A 169 -0.94 -7.01 -5.74
N SER A 170 -1.62 -6.50 -4.72
CA SER A 170 -2.74 -7.21 -4.09
C SER A 170 -3.91 -7.39 -5.05
N ALA A 171 -4.21 -6.40 -5.89
CA ALA A 171 -5.25 -6.53 -6.91
C ALA A 171 -4.92 -7.64 -7.94
N PHE A 172 -3.65 -7.77 -8.37
CA PHE A 172 -3.23 -8.88 -9.24
C PHE A 172 -3.31 -10.22 -8.53
N GLY A 173 -2.79 -10.32 -7.32
CA GLY A 173 -2.86 -11.54 -6.52
C GLY A 173 -4.31 -12.02 -6.36
N CYS A 174 -5.21 -11.11 -6.00
CA CYS A 174 -6.65 -11.39 -5.92
C CYS A 174 -7.25 -11.83 -7.25
N GLN A 175 -6.89 -11.20 -8.37
CA GLN A 175 -7.41 -11.61 -9.68
C GLN A 175 -6.96 -13.03 -10.05
N VAL A 176 -5.70 -13.37 -9.78
CA VAL A 176 -5.15 -14.71 -10.05
C VAL A 176 -5.78 -15.77 -9.14
N THR A 177 -5.99 -15.47 -7.86
CA THR A 177 -6.58 -16.41 -6.89
C THR A 177 -8.10 -16.57 -7.07
N CYS A 178 -8.84 -15.49 -7.29
CA CYS A 178 -10.31 -15.51 -7.31
C CYS A 178 -10.92 -15.86 -8.68
N CYS A 179 -10.23 -15.58 -9.80
CA CYS A 179 -10.77 -15.83 -11.14
C CYS A 179 -10.24 -17.12 -11.79
N ASN A 180 -9.40 -17.90 -11.08
CA ASN A 180 -8.84 -19.15 -11.60
C ASN A 180 -8.98 -20.32 -10.57
N PRO A 181 -10.23 -20.75 -10.27
CA PRO A 181 -10.50 -21.81 -9.30
C PRO A 181 -10.02 -23.22 -9.75
N ASP A 182 -9.66 -23.43 -11.01
CA ASP A 182 -9.36 -24.76 -11.60
C ASP A 182 -8.10 -25.47 -11.07
N SER A 183 -7.39 -24.85 -10.14
CA SER A 183 -6.25 -25.46 -9.50
C SER A 183 -6.61 -26.08 -8.13
N VAL A 184 -7.90 -26.06 -7.73
CA VAL A 184 -8.40 -26.49 -6.39
C VAL A 184 -8.53 -28.01 -6.23
N SER A 185 -8.38 -28.81 -7.29
CA SER A 185 -8.40 -30.27 -7.16
C SER A 185 -7.10 -30.87 -7.64
N THR A 186 -6.18 -31.15 -6.70
CA THR A 186 -5.20 -32.26 -6.65
C THR A 186 -3.99 -31.86 -5.80
N GLY A 187 -4.12 -32.10 -4.50
CA GLY A 187 -3.05 -31.95 -3.53
C GLY A 187 -3.26 -32.89 -2.36
N LEU A 188 -3.42 -34.18 -2.65
CA LEU A 188 -3.28 -35.26 -1.68
C LEU A 188 -2.57 -36.44 -2.35
N PRO A 189 -1.48 -36.92 -1.77
CA PRO A 189 -1.30 -38.34 -1.51
C PRO A 189 -1.59 -38.68 -0.04
#